data_AF-A0A1S3QW14-F1
#
_entry.id   AF-A0A1S3QW14-F1
#
_cell.length_a   1.000
_cell.length_b   1.000
_cell.length_c   1.000
_cell.angle_alpha   90.00
_cell.angle_beta   90.00
_cell.angle_gamma   90.00
#
_symmetry.space_group_name_H-M   'P 1'
#
loop_
_entity.id
_entity.type
_entity.pdbx_description
1 polymer ?
#
loop_
_entity_poly.entity_id
_entity_poly.type
_entity_poly.pdbx_seq_one_letter_code
_entity_poly.pdbx_strand_id
1 'polypeptide(L)'
;MNYQAKELTKKEIEAFLEDGTAKQRLVMSYKLMLDFYGIELSNDITGEVKLENNWRERFDNLERNTHNNLRITRILKCLGTLGFPHYQAPLVRIFLEQTLVKGKLYNVKESALNYFIFAVIAKQERRNLVKYAYAHYEPKHEFVWCPKTIQSIFRGETFPDEKPN
;
A
#
# COMPACT_ATOMS: atom_id res chain seq x y z
N MET A 1 15.73 -9.29 -12.46
CA MET A 1 14.94 -10.22 -11.62
C MET A 1 15.88 -11.30 -11.09
N ASN A 2 15.69 -11.83 -9.88
CA ASN A 2 16.47 -12.97 -9.41
C ASN A 2 15.72 -14.27 -9.71
N TYR A 3 16.13 -14.98 -10.74
CA TYR A 3 15.49 -16.21 -11.20
C TYR A 3 15.68 -17.41 -10.25
N GLN A 4 16.55 -17.27 -9.25
CA GLN A 4 16.82 -18.32 -8.25
C GLN A 4 15.93 -18.20 -7.01
N ALA A 5 15.21 -17.09 -6.85
CA ALA A 5 14.29 -16.91 -5.73
C ALA A 5 13.04 -17.78 -5.94
N LYS A 6 12.88 -18.82 -5.12
CA LYS A 6 11.69 -19.67 -5.13
C LYS A 6 10.55 -19.01 -4.37
N GLU A 7 9.32 -19.28 -4.79
CA GLU A 7 8.14 -18.89 -4.03
C GLU A 7 8.08 -19.65 -2.70
N LEU A 8 7.60 -18.97 -1.66
CA LEU A 8 7.35 -19.60 -0.37
C LEU A 8 6.24 -20.64 -0.50
N THR A 9 6.51 -21.83 0.00
CA THR A 9 5.52 -22.90 0.12
C THR A 9 4.58 -22.63 1.30
N LYS A 10 3.39 -23.24 1.28
CA LYS A 10 2.44 -23.14 2.41
C LYS A 10 3.05 -23.58 3.74
N LYS A 11 3.84 -24.66 3.72
CA LYS A 11 4.54 -25.17 4.91
C LYS A 11 5.56 -24.18 5.46
N GLU A 12 6.32 -23.51 4.59
CA GLU A 12 7.27 -22.47 5.02
C GLU A 12 6.56 -21.25 5.60
N ILE A 13 5.40 -20.88 5.05
CA ILE A 13 4.57 -19.80 5.61
C ILE A 13 4.04 -20.19 6.99
N GLU A 14 3.47 -21.39 7.14
CA GLU A 14 2.98 -21.91 8.43
C GLU A 14 4.10 -21.93 9.48
N ALA A 15 5.28 -22.47 9.12
CA ALA A 15 6.45 -22.50 10.01
C ALA A 15 6.90 -21.08 10.40
N PHE A 16 6.91 -20.13 9.47
CA PHE A 16 7.23 -18.73 9.77
C PHE A 16 6.22 -18.10 10.73
N LEU A 17 4.92 -18.40 10.56
CA LEU A 17 3.86 -17.84 11.38
C LEU A 17 3.96 -18.29 12.84
N GLU A 18 4.57 -19.45 13.11
CA GLU A 18 4.82 -19.97 14.46
C GLU A 18 6.15 -19.47 15.06
N ASP A 19 7.08 -18.95 14.26
CA ASP A 19 8.38 -18.48 14.70
C ASP A 19 8.37 -16.99 15.09
N GLY A 20 8.30 -16.72 16.40
CA GLY A 20 8.38 -15.37 16.95
C GLY A 20 9.69 -14.62 16.65
N THR A 21 10.81 -15.34 16.54
CA THR A 21 12.12 -14.73 16.22
C THR A 21 12.18 -14.31 14.77
N ALA A 22 11.69 -15.14 13.85
CA ALA A 22 11.60 -14.81 12.43
C ALA A 22 10.69 -13.59 12.19
N LYS A 23 9.55 -13.53 12.90
CA LYS A 23 8.67 -12.36 12.91
C LYS A 23 9.38 -11.09 13.37
N GLN A 24 10.09 -11.13 14.49
CA GLN A 24 10.85 -9.97 14.99
C GLN A 24 11.91 -9.51 13.99
N ARG A 25 12.62 -10.44 13.35
CA ARG A 25 13.61 -10.13 12.30
C ARG A 25 12.96 -9.50 11.07
N LEU A 26 11.77 -9.96 10.68
CA LEU A 26 11.03 -9.35 9.58
C LEU A 26 10.61 -7.92 9.90
N VAL A 27 10.13 -7.65 11.12
CA VAL A 27 9.80 -6.28 11.57
C VAL A 27 11.05 -5.39 11.55
N MET A 28 12.20 -5.88 12.01
CA MET A 28 13.46 -5.13 11.94
C MET A 28 13.84 -4.80 10.49
N SER A 29 13.71 -5.79 9.60
CA SER A 29 14.01 -5.62 8.17
C SER A 29 13.04 -4.65 7.50
N TYR A 30 11.77 -4.66 7.91
CA TYR A 30 10.75 -3.73 7.46
C TYR A 30 11.09 -2.29 7.88
N LYS A 31 11.48 -2.05 9.14
CA LYS A 31 11.93 -0.73 9.62
C LYS A 31 13.12 -0.20 8.82
N LEU A 32 14.13 -1.04 8.54
CA LEU A 32 15.27 -0.67 7.70
C LEU A 32 14.84 -0.26 6.28
N MET A 33 13.89 -0.99 5.69
CA MET A 33 13.37 -0.65 4.37
C MET A 33 12.54 0.63 4.38
N LEU A 34 11.77 0.89 5.44
CA LEU A 34 11.04 2.15 5.58
C LEU A 34 11.99 3.35 5.67
N ASP A 35 13.03 3.27 6.50
CA ASP A 35 14.03 4.34 6.62
C ASP A 35 14.73 4.64 5.29
N PHE A 36 15.04 3.59 4.50
CA PHE A 36 15.56 3.75 3.15
C PHE A 36 14.62 4.57 2.24
N TYR A 37 13.30 4.50 2.47
CA TYR A 37 12.29 5.28 1.76
C TYR A 37 11.94 6.62 2.45
N GLY A 38 12.59 6.97 3.57
CA GLY A 38 12.30 8.18 4.34
C GLY A 38 11.02 8.09 5.16
N ILE A 39 10.68 6.89 5.61
CA ILE A 39 9.46 6.58 6.35
C ILE A 39 9.87 5.91 7.68
N GLU A 40 9.18 6.23 8.77
CA GLU A 40 9.36 5.61 10.09
C GLU A 40 8.13 4.77 10.42
N LEU A 41 8.33 3.58 11.03
CA LEU A 41 7.26 2.86 11.72
C LEU A 41 7.08 3.46 13.12
N SER A 42 6.06 4.29 13.30
CA SER A 42 5.82 4.99 14.57
C SER A 42 5.10 4.14 15.60
N ASN A 43 4.41 3.07 15.17
CA ASN A 43 3.69 2.17 16.06
C ASN A 43 3.72 0.73 15.54
N ASP A 44 4.44 -0.14 16.26
CA ASP A 44 4.60 -1.55 15.91
C ASP A 44 3.29 -2.37 16.04
N ILE A 45 2.31 -1.88 16.81
CA ILE A 45 1.04 -2.58 17.05
C ILE A 45 0.03 -2.24 15.94
N THR A 46 -0.11 -0.96 15.61
CA THR A 46 -1.10 -0.50 14.62
C THR A 46 -0.55 -0.50 13.19
N GLY A 47 0.77 -0.48 13.02
CA GLY A 47 1.41 -0.32 11.72
C GLY A 47 1.52 1.11 11.24
N GLU A 48 1.16 2.09 12.08
CA GLU A 48 1.23 3.51 11.70
C GLU A 48 2.64 3.90 11.28
N VAL A 49 2.70 4.66 10.18
CA VAL A 49 3.93 5.19 9.63
C VAL A 49 3.86 6.70 9.49
N LYS A 50 5.01 7.36 9.57
CA LYS A 50 5.16 8.81 9.36
C LYS A 50 6.42 9.08 8.54
N LEU A 51 6.60 10.33 8.09
CA LEU A 51 7.82 10.72 7.39
C LEU A 51 8.96 10.96 8.39
N GLU A 52 10.15 10.48 8.03
CA GLU A 52 11.41 10.76 8.75
C GLU A 52 11.91 12.16 8.47
N ASN A 53 12.78 12.72 9.31
CA ASN A 53 13.30 14.09 9.13
C ASN A 53 14.06 14.29 7.80
N ASN A 54 14.71 13.23 7.29
CA ASN A 54 15.48 13.21 6.05
C ASN A 54 14.64 12.81 4.81
N TRP A 55 13.31 12.77 4.90
CA TRP A 55 12.43 12.22 3.86
C TRP A 55 12.65 12.83 2.46
N ARG A 56 13.07 14.10 2.37
CA ARG A 56 13.27 14.80 1.10
C ARG A 56 14.30 14.10 0.21
N GLU A 57 15.50 13.85 0.74
CA GLU A 57 16.58 13.18 0.01
C GLU A 57 16.19 11.73 -0.36
N ARG A 58 15.51 11.04 0.57
CA ARG A 58 15.02 9.67 0.32
C ARG A 58 13.97 9.61 -0.78
N PHE A 59 13.09 10.61 -0.85
CA PHE A 59 12.08 10.71 -1.91
C PHE A 59 12.71 11.00 -3.26
N ASP A 60 13.75 11.84 -3.33
CA ASP A 60 14.49 12.07 -4.57
C ASP A 60 15.11 10.77 -5.09
N ASN A 61 15.67 9.95 -4.20
CA ASN A 61 16.17 8.63 -4.55
C ASN A 61 15.05 7.68 -5.02
N LEU A 62 13.90 7.70 -4.35
CA LEU A 62 12.73 6.89 -4.71
C LEU A 62 12.19 7.26 -6.11
N GLU A 63 12.08 8.55 -6.40
CA GLU A 63 11.62 9.06 -7.70
C GLU A 63 12.55 8.71 -8.85
N ARG A 64 13.86 8.76 -8.63
CA ARG A 64 14.87 8.44 -9.67
C ARG A 64 14.94 6.96 -9.98
N ASN A 65 14.58 6.10 -9.03
CA ASN A 65 14.81 4.66 -9.11
C ASN A 65 13.50 3.86 -9.09
N THR A 66 12.82 3.80 -10.23
CA THR A 66 11.49 3.19 -10.38
C THR A 66 11.41 1.71 -9.98
N HIS A 67 12.52 0.98 -10.00
CA HIS A 67 12.58 -0.41 -9.52
C HIS A 67 12.22 -0.54 -8.02
N ASN A 68 12.30 0.55 -7.25
CA ASN A 68 11.83 0.60 -5.87
C ASN A 68 10.32 0.35 -5.77
N ASN A 69 9.53 0.75 -6.76
CA ASN A 69 8.11 0.42 -6.80
C ASN A 69 7.89 -1.10 -6.78
N LEU A 70 8.70 -1.86 -7.53
CA LEU A 70 8.65 -3.32 -7.52
C LEU A 70 9.12 -3.91 -6.17
N ARG A 71 10.02 -3.23 -5.45
CA ARG A 71 10.46 -3.64 -4.11
C ARG A 71 9.35 -3.40 -3.08
N ILE A 72 8.71 -2.23 -3.11
CA ILE A 72 7.59 -1.89 -2.24
C ILE A 72 6.42 -2.86 -2.44
N THR A 73 6.05 -3.18 -3.69
CA THR A 73 5.02 -4.21 -3.96
C THR A 73 5.37 -5.56 -3.34
N ARG A 74 6.65 -5.98 -3.41
CA ARG A 74 7.12 -7.22 -2.78
C ARG A 74 7.06 -7.17 -1.26
N ILE A 75 7.44 -6.04 -0.65
CA ILE A 75 7.30 -5.81 0.80
C ILE A 75 5.83 -5.92 1.20
N LEU A 76 4.92 -5.23 0.50
CA LEU A 76 3.49 -5.27 0.80
C LEU A 76 2.95 -6.70 0.72
N LYS A 77 3.26 -7.46 -0.34
CA LYS A 77 2.84 -8.86 -0.46
C LYS A 77 3.42 -9.72 0.66
N CYS A 78 4.71 -9.57 0.96
CA CYS A 78 5.39 -10.28 2.04
C CYS A 78 4.71 -10.04 3.40
N LEU A 79 4.41 -8.78 3.74
CA LEU A 79 3.71 -8.42 4.97
C LEU A 79 2.35 -9.11 5.08
N GLY A 80 1.56 -9.09 3.99
CA GLY A 80 0.27 -9.78 3.96
C GLY A 80 0.41 -11.30 4.14
N THR A 81 1.34 -11.92 3.43
CA THR A 81 1.57 -13.37 3.46
C THR A 81 2.11 -13.85 4.81
N LEU A 82 2.97 -13.07 5.47
CA LEU A 82 3.71 -13.49 6.66
C LEU A 82 3.12 -12.95 7.98
N GLY A 83 1.83 -12.59 7.98
CA GLY A 83 1.09 -12.31 9.21
C GLY A 83 1.15 -10.88 9.71
N PHE A 84 1.50 -9.91 8.86
CA PHE A 84 1.53 -8.47 9.17
C PHE A 84 0.57 -7.64 8.29
N PRO A 85 -0.71 -8.03 8.13
CA PRO A 85 -1.64 -7.29 7.27
C PRO A 85 -1.90 -5.85 7.75
N HIS A 86 -1.81 -5.62 9.06
CA HIS A 86 -2.01 -4.30 9.68
C HIS A 86 -0.95 -3.27 9.25
N TYR A 87 0.22 -3.69 8.77
CA TYR A 87 1.25 -2.77 8.26
C TYR A 87 1.00 -2.31 6.82
N GLN A 88 0.18 -3.05 6.05
CA GLN A 88 0.01 -2.77 4.62
C GLN A 88 -0.73 -1.45 4.39
N ALA A 89 -1.89 -1.27 5.03
CA ALA A 89 -2.75 -0.13 4.73
C ALA A 89 -2.14 1.23 5.13
N PRO A 90 -1.52 1.40 6.31
CA PRO A 90 -0.82 2.63 6.66
C PRO A 90 0.29 2.98 5.66
N LEU A 91 1.09 2.00 5.23
CA LEU A 91 2.14 2.21 4.24
C LEU A 91 1.57 2.65 2.89
N VAL A 92 0.50 2.02 2.40
CA VAL A 92 -0.13 2.46 1.15
C VAL A 92 -0.72 3.87 1.29
N ARG A 93 -1.33 4.17 2.45
CA ARG A 93 -1.94 5.47 2.72
C ARG A 93 -0.95 6.61 2.65
N ILE A 94 0.30 6.42 3.11
CA ILE A 94 1.34 7.47 3.01
C ILE A 94 1.71 7.74 1.55
N PHE A 95 1.86 6.70 0.71
CA PHE A 95 2.15 6.90 -0.71
C PHE A 95 0.99 7.60 -1.42
N LEU A 96 -0.25 7.24 -1.13
CA LEU A 96 -1.42 7.96 -1.68
C LEU A 96 -1.49 9.42 -1.22
N GLU A 97 -1.16 9.72 0.04
CA GLU A 97 -1.06 11.11 0.53
C GLU A 97 -0.04 11.90 -0.28
N GLN A 98 1.18 11.36 -0.40
CA GLN A 98 2.28 12.07 -1.05
C GLN A 98 2.00 12.27 -2.54
N THR A 99 1.42 11.26 -3.21
CA THR A 99 1.17 11.28 -4.65
C THR A 99 -0.05 12.08 -5.06
N LEU A 100 -1.17 11.94 -4.34
CA LEU A 100 -2.45 12.55 -4.74
C LEU A 100 -2.71 13.91 -4.07
N VAL A 101 -2.18 14.14 -2.87
CA VAL A 101 -2.47 15.37 -2.10
C VAL A 101 -1.28 16.32 -2.11
N LYS A 102 -0.07 15.81 -1.87
CA LYS A 102 1.13 16.67 -1.75
C LYS A 102 1.82 16.95 -3.08
N GLY A 103 1.39 16.31 -4.18
CA GLY A 103 2.00 16.47 -5.51
C GLY A 103 3.46 16.01 -5.55
N LYS A 104 3.83 15.04 -4.71
CA LYS A 104 5.17 14.44 -4.62
C LYS A 104 5.14 13.04 -5.23
N LEU A 105 6.32 12.46 -5.43
CA LEU A 105 6.45 11.07 -5.84
C LEU A 105 5.69 10.73 -7.15
N TYR A 106 5.85 11.55 -8.19
CA TYR A 106 5.11 11.39 -9.46
C TYR A 106 5.32 9.99 -10.08
N ASN A 107 6.55 9.48 -10.08
CA ASN A 107 6.88 8.16 -10.62
C ASN A 107 6.37 6.99 -9.74
N VAL A 108 5.89 7.27 -8.53
CA VAL A 108 5.26 6.28 -7.64
C VAL A 108 3.74 6.24 -7.81
N LYS A 109 3.10 7.33 -8.30
CA LYS A 109 1.64 7.47 -8.39
C LYS A 109 0.96 6.27 -9.05
N GLU A 110 1.41 5.88 -10.24
CA GLU A 110 0.87 4.73 -10.96
C GLU A 110 1.03 3.43 -10.17
N SER A 111 2.17 3.26 -9.51
CA SER A 111 2.42 2.06 -8.69
C SER A 111 1.53 2.01 -7.46
N ALA A 112 1.30 3.16 -6.82
CA ALA A 112 0.41 3.29 -5.67
C ALA A 112 -1.02 2.89 -6.03
N LEU A 113 -1.54 3.40 -7.15
CA LEU A 113 -2.91 3.17 -7.61
C LEU A 113 -3.11 1.74 -8.12
N ASN A 114 -2.19 1.25 -8.96
CA ASN A 114 -2.42 0.04 -9.75
C ASN A 114 -1.89 -1.23 -9.06
N TYR A 115 -0.98 -1.10 -8.08
CA TYR A 115 -0.34 -2.25 -7.44
C TYR A 115 -0.40 -2.20 -5.91
N PHE A 116 -0.05 -1.07 -5.28
CA PHE A 116 0.09 -1.03 -3.82
C PHE A 116 -1.25 -1.22 -3.12
N ILE A 117 -2.30 -0.50 -3.55
CA ILE A 117 -3.68 -0.69 -3.04
C ILE A 117 -4.09 -2.17 -3.12
N PHE A 118 -3.82 -2.83 -4.24
CA PHE A 118 -4.28 -4.19 -4.49
C PHE A 118 -3.42 -5.26 -3.82
N ALA A 119 -2.24 -4.92 -3.30
CA ALA A 119 -1.45 -5.79 -2.45
C ALA A 119 -2.02 -5.91 -1.03
N VAL A 120 -2.85 -4.96 -0.58
CA VAL A 120 -3.51 -5.00 0.74
C VAL A 120 -4.53 -6.13 0.78
N ILE A 121 -4.32 -7.09 1.69
CA ILE A 121 -5.14 -8.29 1.76
C ILE A 121 -6.47 -8.04 2.48
N ALA A 122 -6.47 -7.13 3.45
CA ALA A 122 -7.67 -6.77 4.20
C ALA A 122 -8.65 -6.04 3.28
N LYS A 123 -9.77 -6.70 2.96
CA LYS A 123 -10.77 -6.20 1.99
C LYS A 123 -11.33 -4.83 2.38
N GLN A 124 -11.58 -4.62 3.68
CA GLN A 124 -12.11 -3.36 4.17
C GLN A 124 -11.09 -2.23 4.05
N GLU A 125 -9.85 -2.45 4.48
CA GLU A 125 -8.77 -1.46 4.32
C GLU A 125 -8.52 -1.11 2.85
N ARG A 126 -8.49 -2.12 1.97
CA ARG A 126 -8.36 -1.88 0.54
C ARG A 126 -9.49 -1.01 -0.02
N ARG A 127 -10.74 -1.24 0.40
CA ARG A 127 -11.88 -0.39 0.02
C ARG A 127 -11.71 1.04 0.53
N ASN A 128 -11.25 1.21 1.77
CA ASN A 128 -10.98 2.52 2.35
C ASN A 128 -9.90 3.27 1.55
N LEU A 129 -8.84 2.58 1.13
CA LEU A 129 -7.78 3.14 0.29
C LEU A 129 -8.25 3.50 -1.12
N VAL A 130 -9.10 2.69 -1.75
CA VAL A 130 -9.72 3.03 -3.06
C VAL A 130 -10.60 4.27 -2.92
N LYS A 131 -11.43 4.34 -1.86
CA LYS A 131 -12.26 5.53 -1.57
C LYS A 131 -11.40 6.76 -1.35
N TYR A 132 -10.32 6.63 -0.59
CA TYR A 132 -9.35 7.69 -0.37
C TYR A 132 -8.71 8.15 -1.69
N ALA A 133 -8.21 7.21 -2.50
CA ALA A 133 -7.62 7.52 -3.79
C ALA A 133 -8.61 8.24 -4.71
N TYR A 134 -9.85 7.76 -4.79
CA TYR A 134 -10.91 8.40 -5.59
C TYR A 134 -11.17 9.85 -5.14
N ALA A 135 -11.26 10.09 -3.83
CA ALA A 135 -11.51 11.43 -3.28
C ALA A 135 -10.42 12.44 -3.66
N HIS A 136 -9.17 12.00 -3.78
CA HIS A 136 -8.02 12.88 -4.03
C HIS A 136 -7.44 12.82 -5.45
N TYR A 137 -7.87 11.86 -6.28
CA TYR A 137 -7.44 11.76 -7.67
C TYR A 137 -8.17 12.77 -8.55
N GLU A 138 -7.42 13.55 -9.33
CA GLU A 138 -7.95 14.38 -10.41
C GLU A 138 -7.24 14.06 -11.74
N PRO A 139 -7.96 14.06 -12.87
CA PRO A 139 -9.41 14.30 -12.97
C PRO A 139 -10.25 13.05 -12.61
N LYS A 140 -11.39 13.22 -11.93
CA LYS A 140 -12.24 12.11 -11.45
C LYS A 140 -12.66 11.07 -12.50
N HIS A 141 -12.84 11.48 -13.75
CA HIS A 141 -13.33 10.60 -14.82
C HIS A 141 -12.28 9.59 -15.32
N GLU A 142 -10.99 9.84 -15.06
CA GLU A 142 -9.89 8.92 -15.39
C GLU A 142 -9.65 7.86 -14.29
N PHE A 143 -10.32 7.98 -13.15
CA PHE A 143 -10.15 7.02 -12.06
C PHE A 143 -10.87 5.70 -12.35
N VAL A 144 -10.15 4.72 -12.90
CA VAL A 144 -10.70 3.43 -13.36
C VAL A 144 -10.97 2.40 -12.25
N TRP A 145 -10.44 2.61 -11.04
CA TRP A 145 -10.52 1.63 -9.94
C TRP A 145 -11.83 1.68 -9.15
N CYS A 146 -12.73 2.61 -9.48
CA CYS A 146 -14.05 2.73 -8.88
C CYS A 146 -15.11 2.84 -9.98
N PRO A 147 -15.88 1.79 -10.27
CA PRO A 147 -17.02 1.83 -11.19
C PRO A 147 -18.01 2.95 -10.83
N LYS A 148 -18.72 3.51 -11.81
CA LYS A 148 -19.68 4.62 -11.61
C LYS A 148 -20.72 4.35 -10.52
N THR A 149 -21.17 3.09 -10.39
CA THR A 149 -22.09 2.66 -9.34
C THR A 149 -21.50 2.83 -7.93
N ILE A 150 -20.23 2.46 -7.74
CA ILE A 150 -19.53 2.65 -6.46
C ILE A 150 -19.20 4.13 -6.24
N GLN A 151 -18.91 4.89 -7.30
CA GLN A 151 -18.74 6.34 -7.20
C GLN A 151 -20.01 7.03 -6.68
N SER A 152 -21.19 6.64 -7.17
CA SER A 152 -22.50 7.11 -6.70
C SER A 152 -22.68 6.86 -5.20
N ILE A 153 -22.38 5.63 -4.75
CA ILE A 153 -22.42 5.26 -3.32
C ILE A 153 -21.45 6.11 -2.49
N PHE A 154 -20.24 6.38 -3.00
CA PHE A 154 -19.26 7.21 -2.29
C PHE A 154 -19.64 8.69 -2.26
N ARG A 155 -20.39 9.19 -3.24
CA ARG A 155 -20.95 10.55 -3.27
C ARG A 155 -22.26 10.68 -2.48
N GLY A 156 -22.83 9.57 -1.98
CA GLY A 156 -24.13 9.58 -1.29
C GLY A 156 -25.32 9.75 -2.23
N GLU A 157 -25.12 9.54 -3.53
CA GLU A 157 -26.16 9.61 -4.56
C GLU A 157 -26.97 8.30 -4.56
N THR A 158 -28.27 8.38 -4.27
CA THR A 158 -29.20 7.26 -4.45
C THR A 158 -29.40 6.98 -5.94
N PHE A 159 -29.36 5.71 -6.33
CA PHE A 159 -29.67 5.30 -7.70
C PHE A 159 -31.09 5.73 -8.07
N PRO A 160 -31.32 6.42 -9.20
CA PRO A 160 -32.65 6.53 -9.77
C PRO A 160 -33.02 5.14 -10.33
N ASP A 161 -34.02 4.53 -9.72
CA ASP A 161 -34.88 3.47 -10.22
C ASP A 161 -34.23 2.13 -10.64
N GLU A 162 -34.17 1.18 -9.69
CA GLU A 162 -34.78 -0.12 -9.97
C GLU A 162 -36.30 0.08 -9.86
N LYS A 163 -36.98 0.25 -11.01
CA LYS A 163 -38.44 0.26 -11.04
C LYS A 163 -38.96 -1.09 -10.51
N PRO A 164 -39.90 -1.12 -9.55
CA PRO A 164 -40.58 -2.35 -9.19
C PRO A 164 -41.62 -2.71 -10.26
N ASN A 165 -41.50 -3.95 -10.74
CA ASN A 165 -42.36 -4.72 -11.67
C ASN A 165 -42.49 -4.23 -13.11
#